data_AF-A0A7V6FFC9-F1
#
_entry.id   AF-A0A7V6FFC9-F1
#
_cell.length_a   1.000
_cell.length_b   1.000
_cell.length_c   1.000
_cell.angle_alpha   90.00
_cell.angle_beta   90.00
_cell.angle_gamma   90.00
#
_symmetry.space_group_name_H-M   'P 1'
#
loop_
_entity.id
_entity.type
_entity.pdbx_description
1 polymer ?
#
loop_
_entity_poly.entity_id
_entity_poly.type
_entity_poly.pdbx_seq_one_letter_code
_entity_poly.pdbx_strand_id
1 'polypeptide(L)'
;MNVIKKNGRQESFQADKLALSAINTAGDLSQTITNKEGQMIAADVFKIVRQIRGDDGLTSVYELRTILGNVLKQFGYKRVAQHYLCGGLEP
;
A
#
# COMPACT_ATOMS: atom_id res chain seq x y z
N MET A 1 -11.02 11.18 0.04
CA MET A 1 -10.83 10.30 -1.14
C MET A 1 -11.48 8.93 -0.94
N ASN A 2 -12.00 8.35 -2.03
CA ASN A 2 -12.59 7.01 -2.05
C ASN A 2 -11.74 6.03 -2.86
N VAL A 3 -11.86 4.74 -2.56
CA VAL A 3 -11.14 3.64 -3.21
C VAL A 3 -12.14 2.68 -3.84
N ILE A 4 -12.03 2.47 -5.15
CA ILE A 4 -12.74 1.40 -5.84
C ILE A 4 -12.02 0.07 -5.56
N LYS A 5 -12.77 -0.88 -5.00
CA LYS A 5 -12.34 -2.25 -4.72
C LYS A 5 -12.40 -3.10 -5.99
N LYS A 6 -11.77 -4.28 -5.95
CA LYS A 6 -11.78 -5.25 -7.06
C LYS A 6 -13.18 -5.65 -7.52
N ASN A 7 -14.14 -5.68 -6.60
CA ASN A 7 -15.55 -5.98 -6.88
C ASN A 7 -16.38 -4.75 -7.28
N GLY A 8 -15.75 -3.61 -7.53
CA GLY A 8 -16.44 -2.35 -7.91
C GLY A 8 -17.01 -1.55 -6.74
N ARG A 9 -17.05 -2.10 -5.51
CA ARG A 9 -17.51 -1.36 -4.33
C ARG A 9 -16.59 -0.17 -4.06
N GLN A 10 -17.15 0.94 -3.61
CA GLN A 10 -16.38 2.09 -3.13
C GLN A 10 -16.36 2.12 -1.60
N GLU A 11 -15.20 2.45 -1.03
CA GLU A 11 -15.05 2.71 0.39
C GLU A 11 -14.07 3.86 0.61
N SER A 12 -14.20 4.58 1.72
CA SER A 12 -13.21 5.60 2.08
C SER A 12 -11.82 4.97 2.24
N PHE A 13 -10.79 5.69 1.83
CA PHE A 13 -9.41 5.26 2.07
C PHE A 13 -9.16 5.10 3.58
N GLN A 14 -8.57 3.97 3.98
CA GLN A 14 -8.24 3.68 5.38
C GLN A 14 -6.76 3.38 5.50
N ALA A 15 -6.00 4.32 6.08
CA ALA A 15 -4.55 4.20 6.26
C ALA A 15 -4.17 2.96 7.08
N ASP A 16 -4.93 2.66 8.14
CA ASP A 16 -4.67 1.50 9.01
C ASP A 16 -4.74 0.17 8.25
N LYS A 17 -5.68 0.02 7.31
CA LYS A 17 -5.77 -1.19 6.47
C LYS A 17 -4.56 -1.34 5.57
N LEU A 18 -4.03 -0.23 5.07
CA LEU A 18 -2.85 -0.23 4.21
C LEU A 18 -1.58 -0.55 5.02
N ALA A 19 -1.44 0.04 6.21
CA ALA A 19 -0.36 -0.25 7.15
C ALA A 19 -0.36 -1.73 7.55
N LEU A 20 -1.51 -2.26 7.98
CA LEU A 20 -1.67 -3.65 8.36
C LEU A 20 -1.34 -4.60 7.21
N SER A 21 -1.76 -4.26 5.97
CA SER A 21 -1.41 -5.07 4.81
C SER A 21 0.11 -5.18 4.63
N ALA A 22 0.84 -4.07 4.72
CA ALA A 22 2.29 -4.05 4.58
C ALA A 22 2.99 -4.86 5.69
N ILE A 23 2.54 -4.71 6.94
CA ILE A 23 3.05 -5.45 8.10
C ILE A 23 2.87 -6.95 7.93
N ASN A 24 1.66 -7.38 7.54
CA ASN A 24 1.37 -8.80 7.32
C ASN A 24 2.23 -9.38 6.21
N THR A 25 2.32 -8.70 5.06
CA THR A 25 3.17 -9.16 3.94
C THR A 25 4.65 -9.19 4.31
N ALA A 26 5.13 -8.26 5.13
CA ALA A 26 6.50 -8.34 5.66
C ALA A 26 6.67 -9.60 6.53
N GLY A 27 5.71 -9.87 7.42
CA GLY A 27 5.68 -11.08 8.26
C GLY A 27 5.71 -12.37 7.45
N ASP A 28 4.88 -12.47 6.40
CA ASP A 28 4.85 -13.61 5.47
C ASP A 28 6.22 -13.83 4.79
N LEU A 29 7.00 -12.76 4.62
CA LEU A 29 8.34 -12.78 4.01
C LEU A 29 9.48 -12.83 5.04
N SER A 30 9.17 -13.10 6.31
CA SER A 30 10.14 -13.12 7.43
C SER A 30 10.89 -11.79 7.61
N GLN A 31 10.27 -10.67 7.27
CA GLN A 31 10.74 -9.31 7.54
C GLN A 31 9.85 -8.64 8.59
N THR A 32 10.40 -7.67 9.31
CA THR A 32 9.63 -6.87 10.26
C THR A 32 9.42 -5.47 9.73
N ILE A 33 8.15 -5.08 9.64
CA ILE A 33 7.72 -3.69 9.59
C ILE A 33 7.00 -3.44 10.91
N THR A 34 7.49 -2.49 11.70
CA THR A 34 6.85 -2.10 12.95
C THR A 34 5.54 -1.36 12.68
N ASN A 35 4.66 -1.27 13.68
CA ASN A 35 3.44 -0.46 13.58
C ASN A 35 3.75 1.00 13.21
N LYS A 36 4.83 1.57 13.75
CA LYS A 36 5.26 2.94 13.45
C LYS A 36 5.67 3.10 11.98
N GLU A 37 6.49 2.19 11.47
CA GLU A 37 6.91 2.19 10.06
C GLU A 37 5.72 1.96 9.12
N GLY A 38 4.82 1.04 9.45
CA GLY A 38 3.60 0.78 8.68
C GLY A 38 2.71 2.03 8.55
N GLN A 39 2.58 2.80 9.63
CA GLN A 39 1.84 4.07 9.61
C GLN A 39 2.55 5.14 8.77
N MET A 40 3.88 5.24 8.84
CA MET A 40 4.65 6.15 7.98
C MET A 40 4.49 5.80 6.49
N ILE A 41 4.59 4.52 6.15
CA ILE A 41 4.37 4.01 4.79
C ILE A 41 2.96 4.36 4.30
N ALA A 42 1.93 4.12 5.13
CA ALA A 42 0.55 4.40 4.75
C ALA A 42 0.30 5.90 4.56
N ALA A 43 0.90 6.75 5.39
CA ALA A 43 0.82 8.21 5.26
C ALA A 43 1.47 8.69 3.96
N ASP A 44 2.63 8.14 3.59
CA ASP A 44 3.31 8.51 2.34
C ASP A 44 2.53 8.05 1.11
N VAL A 45 1.94 6.85 1.14
CA VAL A 45 1.04 6.41 0.06
C VAL A 45 -0.15 7.36 -0.06
N PHE A 46 -0.80 7.70 1.05
CA PHE A 46 -1.92 8.63 1.05
C PHE A 46 -1.54 10.00 0.47
N LYS A 47 -0.36 10.54 0.86
CA LYS A 47 0.17 11.80 0.34
C LYS A 47 0.35 11.76 -1.18
N ILE A 48 0.94 10.69 -1.71
CA ILE A 48 1.16 10.52 -3.15
C ILE A 48 -0.18 10.43 -3.90
N VAL A 49 -1.12 9.62 -3.40
CA VAL A 49 -2.45 9.49 -4.02
C VAL A 49 -3.20 10.81 -4.00
N ARG A 50 -3.15 11.53 -2.88
CA ARG A 50 -3.77 12.85 -2.72
C ARG A 50 -3.17 13.86 -3.72
N GLN A 51 -1.86 13.83 -3.96
CA GLN A 51 -1.21 14.69 -4.96
C GLN A 51 -1.67 14.38 -6.39
N ILE A 52 -1.95 13.12 -6.71
CA ILE A 52 -2.37 12.69 -8.04
C ILE A 52 -3.88 12.92 -8.27
N ARG A 53 -4.71 12.63 -7.26
CA ARG A 53 -6.17 12.55 -7.38
C ARG A 53 -6.92 13.71 -6.73
N GLY A 54 -6.26 14.52 -5.91
CA GLY A 54 -6.89 15.51 -5.06
C GLY A 54 -7.57 14.92 -3.82
N ASP A 55 -8.13 15.79 -2.98
CA ASP A 55 -8.75 15.43 -1.70
C ASP A 55 -10.01 14.57 -1.86
N ASP A 56 -10.85 14.90 -2.84
CA ASP A 56 -12.10 14.20 -3.17
C ASP A 56 -11.93 13.19 -4.31
N GLY A 57 -10.68 12.90 -4.66
CA GLY A 57 -10.34 11.99 -5.74
C GLY A 57 -10.82 10.56 -5.52
N LEU A 58 -10.94 9.85 -6.64
CA LEU A 58 -11.23 8.43 -6.69
C LEU A 58 -9.97 7.67 -7.12
N THR A 59 -9.54 6.72 -6.30
CA THR A 59 -8.44 5.81 -6.59
C THR A 59 -8.94 4.37 -6.68
N SER A 60 -8.07 3.43 -7.07
CA SER A 60 -8.37 2.01 -7.11
C SER A 60 -7.42 1.21 -6.22
N VAL A 61 -7.85 0.03 -5.78
CA VAL A 61 -6.96 -0.90 -5.05
C VAL A 61 -5.70 -1.25 -5.87
N TYR A 62 -5.78 -1.27 -7.20
CA TYR A 62 -4.63 -1.52 -8.06
C TYR A 62 -3.63 -0.37 -8.02
N GLU A 63 -4.10 0.88 -8.12
CA GLU A 63 -3.25 2.06 -7.99
C GLU A 63 -2.59 2.13 -6.61
N LEU A 64 -3.37 1.90 -5.54
CA LEU A 64 -2.84 1.85 -4.18
C LEU A 64 -1.77 0.78 -4.01
N ARG A 65 -1.97 -0.40 -4.62
CA ARG A 65 -1.00 -1.51 -4.56
C ARG A 65 0.32 -1.13 -5.23
N THR A 66 0.27 -0.49 -6.40
CA THR A 66 1.45 -0.03 -7.12
C THR A 66 2.21 1.05 -6.36
N ILE A 67 1.49 2.05 -5.84
CA ILE A 67 2.09 3.13 -5.05
C ILE A 67 2.70 2.58 -3.76
N LEU A 68 2.00 1.67 -3.05
CA LEU A 68 2.53 1.00 -1.86
C LEU A 68 3.83 0.24 -2.18
N GLY A 69 3.87 -0.53 -3.27
CA GLY A 69 5.08 -1.22 -3.70
C GLY A 69 6.25 -0.26 -3.93
N ASN A 70 6.00 0.89 -4.57
CA ASN A 70 7.03 1.91 -4.78
C ASN A 70 7.50 2.56 -3.48
N VAL A 71 6.59 2.89 -2.56
CA VAL A 71 6.93 3.46 -1.23
C VAL A 71 7.74 2.45 -0.41
N LEU A 72 7.31 1.19 -0.36
CA LEU A 72 8.08 0.14 0.33
C LEU A 72 9.51 0.01 -0.20
N LYS A 73 9.69 0.14 -1.52
CA LYS A 73 11.03 0.15 -2.15
C LYS A 73 11.87 1.34 -1.68
N GLN A 74 11.26 2.52 -1.53
CA GLN A 74 11.93 3.73 -1.02
C GLN A 74 12.33 3.60 0.46
N PHE A 75 11.51 2.94 1.27
CA PHE A 75 11.82 2.62 2.68
C PHE A 75 12.84 1.46 2.84
N GLY A 76 13.29 0.86 1.74
CA GLY A 76 14.28 -0.22 1.76
C GLY A 76 13.71 -1.64 1.83
N TYR A 77 12.38 -1.81 1.94
CA TYR A 77 11.71 -3.10 1.96
C TYR A 77 11.56 -3.71 0.55
N LYS A 78 12.69 -3.89 -0.15
CA LYS A 78 12.72 -4.30 -1.57
C LYS A 78 12.00 -5.62 -1.85
N ARG A 79 12.13 -6.62 -0.98
CA ARG A 79 11.47 -7.93 -1.15
C ARG A 79 9.95 -7.84 -0.94
N VAL A 80 9.51 -7.09 0.08
CA VAL A 80 8.08 -6.78 0.29
C VAL A 80 7.52 -6.00 -0.90
N ALA A 81 8.23 -4.97 -1.36
CA ALA A 81 7.85 -4.21 -2.55
C ALA A 81 7.69 -5.08 -3.79
N GLN A 82 8.63 -5.99 -4.04
CA GLN A 82 8.58 -6.92 -5.17
C GLN A 82 7.35 -7.83 -5.10
N HIS A 83 6.97 -8.31 -3.91
CA HIS A 83 5.75 -9.11 -3.73
C HIS A 83 4.48 -8.33 -4.13
N TYR A 84 4.42 -7.04 -3.83
CA TYR A 84 3.32 -6.18 -4.24
C TYR A 84 3.30 -5.90 -5.75
N LEU A 85 4.46 -5.64 -6.35
CA LEU A 85 4.59 -5.20 -7.75
C LEU A 85 4.54 -6.35 -8.76
N CYS A 86 5.20 -7.47 -8.48
CA CYS A 86 5.28 -8.62 -9.37
C CYS A 86 4.18 -9.66 -9.12
N GLY A 87 3.44 -9.52 -8.01
CA GLY A 87 2.39 -10.46 -7.62
C GLY A 87 2.97 -11.84 -7.33
N GLY A 88 3.51 -12.03 -6.12
CA GLY A 88 3.89 -13.34 -5.58
C GLY A 88 4.41 -14.32 -6.63
N LEU A 89 5.56 -14.03 -7.24
CA LEU A 89 6.29 -15.05 -8.00
C LEU A 89 6.88 -16.02 -6.95
N GLU A 90 6.06 -16.96 -6.50
CA GLU A 90 6.58 -18.24 -6.05
C GLU A 90 7.21 -18.93 -7.27
N PRO A 91 8.45 -19.45 -7.18
CA PRO A 91 8.94 -20.43 -8.13
C PRO A 91 8.11 -21.73 -8.06
#